data_AF-A0A813G4Z0-F1
#
_entry.id   AF-A0A813G4Z0-F1
#
_cell.length_a   1.000
_cell.length_b   1.000
_cell.length_c   1.000
_cell.angle_alpha   90.00
_cell.angle_beta   90.00
_cell.angle_gamma   90.00
#
_symmetry.space_group_name_H-M   'P 1'
#
loop_
_entity.id
_entity.type
_entity.pdbx_description
1 polymer ?
#
loop_
_entity_poly.entity_id
_entity_poly.type
_entity_poly.pdbx_seq_one_letter_code
_entity_poly.pdbx_strand_id
1 'polypeptide(L)'
;AFATCTGLYNSKSASLNISGLVGPPVSFTRQKADACTGEKDKAIWTSGGESRLNSASYKCGNQCAGENSCSAACISQSEGYSTDCSSCMGSLISCATSECLGTCKGEEACQACIDKTCGAAFATCTGLYNSKSASLNISGLVGPPVSFTRQKADACTGEKDKAIWTSGGESRLNSASYKCGNQCAGENSCSSLTCSAACISQSEGYSTDCSSCMGSGPDFVRYFRVPGDLQRNAIVNKQWKEAFATCTGLYNSKSASLNISGLVGPPVSFTRQKADACTGEKDKAIWTSGGESRLNSASYKCGNQCAGENSCSAACISQSEGYSTDCSSCMGSLISCATSECLGTCKGEEACQACIDKTCGAAFATCTGLYNSKSASLNISGLVGPPVSFTRQKADACTGEKDKAIWTSGGESRLNSASYKCGNQCAGENSCSSLT
;
A
#
# COMPACT_ATOMS: atom_id res chain seq x y z
N ALA A 1 13.47 -54.71 18.44
CA ALA A 1 14.64 -55.62 18.35
C ALA A 1 14.71 -56.10 16.91
N PHE A 2 15.65 -55.72 16.05
CA PHE A 2 17.04 -55.31 16.23
C PHE A 2 17.36 -54.39 15.04
N ALA A 3 17.86 -53.19 15.28
CA ALA A 3 18.52 -52.38 14.26
C ALA A 3 20.00 -52.74 14.27
N THR A 4 20.53 -53.33 13.19
CA THR A 4 21.96 -53.44 12.75
C THR A 4 22.00 -54.60 11.75
N CYS A 5 22.64 -54.63 10.57
CA CYS A 5 23.63 -53.88 9.80
C CYS A 5 23.23 -54.15 8.31
N THR A 6 23.40 -53.30 7.30
CA THR A 6 24.61 -52.73 6.71
C THR A 6 24.17 -51.73 5.64
N GLY A 7 24.87 -50.61 5.53
CA GLY A 7 24.61 -49.59 4.51
C GLY A 7 24.88 -50.07 3.08
N LEU A 8 24.03 -49.59 2.17
CA LEU A 8 24.23 -49.26 0.74
C LEU A 8 22.85 -49.38 0.07
N TYR A 9 22.04 -48.31 0.09
CA TYR A 9 20.85 -48.24 -0.76
C TYR A 9 21.07 -47.22 -1.86
N ASN A 10 21.50 -47.75 -3.00
CA ASN A 10 21.52 -47.07 -4.29
C ASN A 10 20.09 -47.11 -4.87
N SER A 11 19.68 -46.02 -5.50
CA SER A 11 18.32 -45.78 -5.98
C SER A 11 17.80 -46.86 -6.93
N LYS A 12 16.73 -47.56 -6.55
CA LYS A 12 15.79 -48.17 -7.49
C LYS A 12 14.35 -47.99 -7.00
N SER A 13 13.56 -47.45 -7.90
CA SER A 13 12.14 -47.15 -7.83
C SER A 13 11.33 -48.36 -7.34
N ALA A 14 10.65 -48.22 -6.20
CA ALA A 14 9.59 -49.12 -5.79
C ALA A 14 8.25 -48.42 -6.07
N SER A 15 7.60 -48.82 -7.16
CA SER A 15 6.23 -48.44 -7.49
C SER A 15 5.26 -49.23 -6.61
N LEU A 16 4.66 -48.55 -5.63
CA LEU A 16 3.52 -49.06 -4.85
C LEU A 16 2.25 -48.59 -5.55
N ASN A 17 1.55 -49.52 -6.19
CA ASN A 17 0.32 -49.28 -6.93
C ASN A 17 -0.86 -49.33 -5.95
N ILE A 18 -1.34 -48.16 -5.54
CA ILE A 18 -2.66 -48.01 -4.88
C ILE A 18 -3.59 -47.41 -5.93
N SER A 19 -4.36 -48.27 -6.59
CA SER A 19 -5.37 -47.86 -7.56
C SER A 19 -6.65 -47.44 -6.84
N GLY A 20 -7.00 -46.16 -6.95
CA GLY A 20 -8.33 -45.64 -6.60
C GLY A 20 -8.28 -44.21 -6.08
N LEU A 21 -8.62 -43.25 -6.95
CA LEU A 21 -8.64 -41.77 -6.78
C LEU A 21 -7.34 -41.04 -7.15
N VAL A 22 -7.11 -40.77 -8.44
CA VAL A 22 -6.16 -39.73 -8.82
C VAL A 22 -6.54 -39.09 -10.17
N GLY A 23 -6.65 -37.76 -10.18
CA GLY A 23 -6.25 -36.97 -11.35
C GLY A 23 -4.74 -37.11 -11.58
N PRO A 24 -4.17 -36.54 -12.66
CA PRO A 24 -2.74 -36.66 -12.92
C PRO A 24 -1.92 -36.16 -11.71
N PRO A 25 -0.93 -36.93 -11.21
CA PRO A 25 -0.09 -36.48 -10.11
C PRO A 25 0.71 -35.27 -10.55
N VAL A 26 0.54 -34.15 -9.84
CA VAL A 26 1.44 -33.01 -9.94
C VAL A 26 2.84 -33.54 -9.62
N SER A 27 3.74 -33.45 -10.60
CA SER A 27 5.11 -33.96 -10.45
C SER A 27 5.90 -33.02 -9.55
N PHE A 28 5.80 -33.23 -8.25
CA PHE A 28 6.71 -32.60 -7.30
C PHE A 28 8.08 -33.22 -7.47
N THR A 29 9.06 -32.45 -7.97
CA THR A 29 10.46 -32.74 -7.69
C THR A 29 10.59 -32.94 -6.19
N ARG A 30 11.19 -34.05 -5.77
CA ARG A 30 11.29 -34.44 -4.35
C ARG A 30 11.95 -33.30 -3.56
N GLN A 31 11.12 -32.47 -2.93
CA GLN A 31 11.63 -31.35 -2.16
C GLN A 31 12.25 -31.89 -0.89
N LYS A 32 13.38 -31.30 -0.51
CA LYS A 32 14.06 -31.60 0.73
C LYS A 32 13.15 -31.15 1.88
N ALA A 33 12.88 -32.05 2.82
CA ALA A 33 12.20 -31.69 4.05
C ALA A 33 13.09 -30.74 4.87
N ASP A 34 12.46 -29.88 5.66
CA ASP A 34 13.15 -28.93 6.55
C ASP A 34 14.11 -27.97 5.84
N ALA A 35 13.84 -27.66 4.57
CA ALA A 35 14.68 -26.83 3.72
C ALA A 35 14.88 -25.40 4.24
N CYS A 36 13.96 -24.88 5.06
CA CYS A 36 14.04 -23.53 5.63
C CYS A 36 14.54 -23.51 7.08
N THR A 37 14.98 -24.64 7.64
CA THR A 37 15.45 -24.70 9.04
C THR A 37 16.93 -24.32 9.22
N GLY A 38 17.66 -24.11 8.12
CA GLY A 38 19.03 -23.63 8.15
C GLY A 38 19.14 -22.25 8.80
N GLU A 39 20.28 -21.95 9.44
CA GLU A 39 20.48 -20.72 10.22
C GLU A 39 20.14 -19.44 9.43
N LYS A 40 20.54 -19.39 8.16
CA LYS A 40 20.26 -18.27 7.25
C LYS A 40 18.75 -18.06 7.06
N ASP A 41 18.03 -19.11 6.71
CA ASP A 41 16.60 -19.05 6.42
C ASP A 41 15.80 -18.75 7.67
N LYS A 42 16.18 -19.35 8.80
CA LYS A 42 15.58 -19.07 10.12
C LYS A 42 15.78 -17.62 10.55
N ALA A 43 16.95 -17.03 10.29
CA ALA A 43 17.20 -15.61 10.58
C ALA A 43 16.33 -14.68 9.72
N ILE A 44 16.17 -14.98 8.42
CA ILE A 44 15.28 -14.22 7.53
C ILE A 44 13.82 -14.37 8.00
N TRP A 45 13.39 -15.59 8.30
CA TRP A 45 12.04 -15.87 8.75
C TRP A 45 11.69 -15.08 10.02
N THR A 46 12.55 -15.16 11.04
CA THR A 46 12.33 -14.51 12.35
C THR A 46 12.50 -12.99 12.33
N SER A 47 13.23 -12.43 11.36
CA SER A 47 13.36 -10.97 11.15
C SER A 47 12.21 -10.37 10.32
N GLY A 48 11.06 -11.04 10.28
CA GLY A 48 9.87 -10.58 9.55
C GLY A 48 9.73 -11.18 8.15
N GLY A 49 10.53 -12.18 7.78
CA GLY A 49 10.32 -12.94 6.55
C GLY A 49 8.94 -13.62 6.50
N GLU A 50 8.41 -14.01 7.67
CA GLU A 50 7.04 -14.53 7.81
C GLU A 50 5.98 -13.51 7.37
N SER A 51 6.04 -12.28 7.87
CA SER A 51 5.06 -11.24 7.53
C SER A 51 5.17 -10.77 6.08
N ARG A 52 6.37 -10.86 5.49
CA ARG A 52 6.60 -10.50 4.08
C ARG A 52 6.23 -11.61 3.10
N LEU A 53 6.11 -12.86 3.54
CA LEU A 53 5.87 -14.03 2.68
C LEU A 53 4.69 -13.83 1.71
N ASN A 54 3.58 -13.26 2.19
CA ASN A 54 2.40 -12.99 1.36
C ASN A 54 2.70 -12.02 0.23
N SER A 55 3.32 -10.88 0.56
CA SER A 55 3.66 -9.85 -0.42
C SER A 55 4.70 -10.34 -1.44
N ALA A 56 5.69 -11.11 -0.99
CA ALA A 56 6.72 -11.70 -1.84
C ALA A 56 6.11 -12.76 -2.77
N SER A 57 5.24 -13.61 -2.25
CA SER A 57 4.56 -14.66 -3.03
C SER A 57 3.60 -14.08 -4.06
N TYR A 58 2.86 -13.02 -3.70
CA TYR A 58 2.01 -12.29 -4.63
C TYR A 58 2.82 -11.67 -5.78
N LYS A 59 3.88 -10.93 -5.44
CA LYS A 59 4.76 -10.29 -6.42
C LYS A 59 5.42 -11.32 -7.34
N CYS A 60 6.05 -12.33 -6.76
CA CYS A 60 6.78 -13.36 -7.52
C CYS A 60 5.84 -14.26 -8.31
N GLY A 61 4.69 -14.64 -7.74
CA GLY A 61 3.67 -15.41 -8.45
C GLY A 61 3.14 -14.68 -9.68
N ASN A 62 2.86 -13.38 -9.58
CA ASN A 62 2.43 -12.59 -10.74
C ASN A 62 3.52 -12.45 -11.79
N GLN A 63 4.74 -12.12 -11.35
CA GLN A 63 5.88 -11.98 -12.26
C GLN A 63 6.18 -13.27 -13.04
N CYS A 64 5.92 -14.42 -12.41
CA CYS A 64 6.23 -15.73 -12.95
C CYS A 64 5.01 -16.52 -13.45
N ALA A 65 3.82 -15.91 -13.47
CA ALA A 65 2.55 -16.58 -13.78
C ALA A 65 2.36 -17.91 -13.00
N GLY A 66 2.82 -17.95 -11.74
CA GLY A 66 2.76 -19.12 -10.87
C GLY A 66 3.73 -20.26 -11.22
N GLU A 67 4.69 -20.06 -12.14
CA GLU A 67 5.68 -21.09 -12.45
C GLU A 67 6.66 -21.28 -11.28
N ASN A 68 6.90 -22.52 -10.88
CA ASN A 68 7.64 -22.88 -9.66
C ASN A 68 9.09 -22.37 -9.69
N SER A 69 9.85 -22.69 -10.73
CA SER A 69 11.28 -22.39 -10.78
C SER A 69 11.57 -20.89 -10.85
N CYS A 70 10.76 -20.14 -11.59
CA CYS A 70 10.79 -18.69 -11.67
C CYS A 70 10.39 -18.07 -10.33
N SER A 71 9.31 -18.55 -9.71
CA SER A 71 8.84 -18.02 -8.42
C SER A 71 9.86 -18.27 -7.31
N ALA A 72 10.49 -19.44 -7.29
CA ALA A 72 11.58 -19.77 -6.37
C ALA A 72 12.80 -18.86 -6.57
N ALA A 73 13.22 -18.64 -7.83
CA ALA A 73 14.32 -17.73 -8.13
C ALA A 73 14.01 -16.29 -7.70
N CYS A 74 12.79 -15.82 -7.94
CA CYS A 74 12.31 -14.51 -7.52
C CYS A 74 12.36 -14.35 -5.99
N ILE A 75 11.82 -15.30 -5.23
CA ILE A 75 11.82 -15.29 -3.76
C ILE A 75 13.25 -15.29 -3.21
N SER A 76 14.14 -16.12 -3.78
CA SER A 76 15.54 -16.18 -3.37
C SER A 76 16.24 -14.83 -3.58
N GLN A 77 15.97 -14.16 -4.71
CA GLN A 77 16.55 -12.86 -5.03
C GLN A 77 15.96 -11.73 -4.19
N SER A 78 14.65 -11.74 -3.90
CA SER A 78 13.97 -10.64 -3.22
C SER A 78 14.10 -10.71 -1.69
N GLU A 79 14.00 -11.90 -1.11
CA GLU A 79 14.00 -12.10 0.34
C GLU A 79 15.33 -12.67 0.86
N GLY A 80 16.19 -13.17 -0.02
CA GLY A 80 17.51 -13.71 0.34
C GLY A 80 17.49 -15.14 0.89
N TYR A 81 16.35 -15.84 0.86
CA TYR A 81 16.26 -17.25 1.26
C TYR A 81 17.21 -18.14 0.44
N SER A 82 17.65 -19.24 1.04
CA SER A 82 18.43 -20.28 0.36
C SER A 82 17.66 -20.85 -0.83
N THR A 83 18.38 -21.47 -1.76
CA THR A 83 17.77 -22.09 -2.95
C THR A 83 16.79 -23.20 -2.57
N ASP A 84 17.13 -24.03 -1.56
CA ASP A 84 16.26 -25.10 -1.08
C ASP A 84 14.97 -24.52 -0.46
N CYS A 85 15.09 -23.52 0.42
CA CYS A 85 13.93 -22.90 1.07
C CYS A 85 13.04 -22.14 0.06
N SER A 86 13.66 -21.41 -0.87
CA SER A 86 12.93 -20.67 -1.91
C SER A 86 12.20 -21.62 -2.87
N SER A 87 12.72 -22.83 -3.11
CA SER A 87 12.01 -23.87 -3.86
C SER A 87 10.72 -24.30 -3.16
N CYS A 88 10.70 -24.41 -1.83
CA CYS A 88 9.46 -24.68 -1.09
C CYS A 88 8.42 -23.58 -1.30
N MET A 89 8.84 -22.31 -1.24
CA MET A 89 7.95 -21.16 -1.46
C MET A 89 7.45 -21.09 -2.91
N GLY A 90 8.32 -21.35 -3.90
CA GLY A 90 7.94 -21.45 -5.31
C GLY A 90 6.92 -22.55 -5.58
N SER A 91 7.08 -23.73 -4.96
CA SER A 91 6.10 -24.82 -5.05
C SER A 91 4.76 -24.46 -4.44
N LEU A 92 4.74 -23.70 -3.34
CA LEU A 92 3.49 -23.23 -2.75
C LEU A 92 2.75 -22.27 -3.68
N ILE A 93 3.46 -21.31 -4.26
CA ILE A 93 2.91 -20.38 -5.27
C ILE A 93 2.33 -21.17 -6.44
N SER A 94 3.10 -22.13 -6.98
CA SER A 94 2.69 -22.93 -8.13
C SER A 94 1.47 -23.81 -7.82
N CYS A 95 1.46 -24.51 -6.68
CA CYS A 95 0.31 -25.29 -6.21
C CYS A 95 -0.94 -24.43 -6.08
N ALA A 96 -0.80 -23.24 -5.50
CA ALA A 96 -1.94 -22.37 -5.29
C ALA A 96 -2.49 -21.80 -6.62
N THR A 97 -1.62 -21.51 -7.58
CA THR A 97 -2.02 -21.12 -8.95
C THR A 97 -2.68 -22.27 -9.71
N SER A 98 -2.17 -23.51 -9.61
CA SER A 98 -2.72 -24.65 -10.37
C SER A 98 -3.99 -25.23 -9.76
N GLU A 99 -4.03 -25.38 -8.42
CA GLU A 99 -5.08 -26.12 -7.74
C GLU A 99 -6.20 -25.22 -7.20
N CYS A 100 -5.88 -23.98 -6.82
CA CYS A 100 -6.83 -23.11 -6.10
C CYS A 100 -7.39 -21.97 -6.94
N LEU A 101 -6.64 -21.47 -7.94
CA LEU A 101 -7.06 -20.30 -8.72
C LEU A 101 -8.45 -20.45 -9.37
N GLY A 102 -8.77 -21.64 -9.89
CA GLY A 102 -10.06 -21.91 -10.53
C GLY A 102 -11.23 -22.16 -9.57
N THR A 103 -10.96 -22.44 -8.30
CA THR A 103 -11.98 -22.79 -7.28
C THR A 103 -12.23 -21.67 -6.27
N CYS A 104 -11.35 -20.68 -6.24
CA CYS A 104 -11.42 -19.47 -5.45
C CYS A 104 -12.62 -18.57 -5.78
N LYS A 105 -13.53 -18.37 -4.82
CA LYS A 105 -14.59 -17.33 -4.87
C LYS A 105 -14.44 -16.34 -3.73
N GLY A 106 -13.32 -15.63 -3.71
CA GLY A 106 -12.96 -14.68 -2.65
C GLY A 106 -11.84 -15.19 -1.75
N GLU A 107 -11.36 -14.30 -0.89
CA GLU A 107 -10.15 -14.48 -0.09
C GLU A 107 -10.23 -15.66 0.86
N GLU A 108 -11.34 -15.79 1.60
CA GLU A 108 -11.53 -16.88 2.56
C GLU A 108 -11.56 -18.25 1.87
N ALA A 109 -12.19 -18.35 0.71
CA ALA A 109 -12.25 -19.58 -0.08
C ALA A 109 -10.86 -19.95 -0.65
N CYS A 110 -10.08 -18.96 -1.09
CA CYS A 110 -8.70 -19.20 -1.53
C CYS A 110 -7.83 -19.70 -0.39
N GLN A 111 -7.90 -19.02 0.76
CA GLN A 111 -7.11 -19.38 1.92
C GLN A 111 -7.42 -20.82 2.37
N ALA A 112 -8.71 -21.17 2.45
CA ALA A 112 -9.14 -22.52 2.78
C ALA A 112 -8.65 -23.57 1.77
N CYS A 113 -8.63 -23.25 0.47
CA CYS A 113 -8.08 -24.14 -0.55
C CYS A 113 -6.58 -24.36 -0.37
N ILE A 114 -5.82 -23.29 -0.14
CA ILE A 114 -4.35 -23.36 0.00
C ILE A 114 -3.98 -24.15 1.25
N ASP A 115 -4.63 -23.87 2.38
CA ASP A 115 -4.39 -24.59 3.63
C ASP A 115 -4.66 -26.08 3.49
N LYS A 116 -5.76 -26.43 2.80
CA LYS A 116 -6.18 -27.82 2.60
C LYS A 116 -5.32 -28.56 1.58
N THR A 117 -5.01 -27.93 0.46
CA THR A 117 -4.41 -28.59 -0.71
C THR A 117 -2.89 -28.47 -0.73
N CYS A 118 -2.36 -27.31 -0.38
CA CYS A 118 -0.93 -26.99 -0.50
C CYS A 118 -0.20 -26.94 0.85
N GLY A 119 -0.94 -26.71 1.96
CA GLY A 119 -0.37 -26.44 3.28
C GLY A 119 0.49 -27.57 3.84
N ALA A 120 0.07 -28.83 3.70
CA ALA A 120 0.81 -29.97 4.25
C ALA A 120 2.17 -30.19 3.55
N ALA A 121 2.20 -30.05 2.21
CA ALA A 121 3.42 -30.17 1.43
C ALA A 121 4.39 -29.02 1.76
N PHE A 122 3.87 -27.81 1.86
CA PHE A 122 4.67 -26.64 2.25
C PHE A 122 5.24 -26.76 3.67
N ALA A 123 4.43 -27.18 4.64
CA ALA A 123 4.87 -27.39 6.01
C ALA A 123 6.01 -28.40 6.09
N THR A 124 5.87 -29.53 5.39
CA THR A 124 6.88 -30.58 5.33
C THR A 124 8.16 -30.09 4.65
N CYS A 125 8.02 -29.34 3.55
CA CYS A 125 9.16 -28.81 2.81
C CYS A 125 9.96 -27.80 3.64
N THR A 126 9.27 -26.85 4.27
CA THR A 126 9.94 -25.76 4.99
C THR A 126 10.50 -26.18 6.35
N GLY A 127 9.78 -27.04 7.08
CA GLY A 127 10.12 -27.38 8.47
C GLY A 127 9.90 -26.25 9.47
N LEU A 128 9.20 -25.17 9.08
CA LEU A 128 9.00 -23.96 9.91
C LEU A 128 7.74 -24.02 10.80
N TYR A 129 7.23 -25.22 11.10
CA TYR A 129 5.84 -25.36 11.58
C TYR A 129 5.66 -25.11 13.08
N ASN A 130 5.23 -23.90 13.43
CA ASN A 130 4.40 -23.63 14.61
C ASN A 130 3.13 -22.87 14.17
N SER A 131 2.07 -23.63 13.86
CA SER A 131 0.64 -23.25 13.65
C SER A 131 0.27 -21.77 13.40
N LYS A 132 -0.25 -21.49 12.19
CA LYS A 132 -0.95 -20.27 11.69
C LYS A 132 -0.20 -19.38 10.69
N SER A 133 1.09 -19.59 10.47
CA SER A 133 1.96 -18.69 9.71
C SER A 133 1.91 -18.76 8.18
N ALA A 134 1.01 -19.56 7.59
CA ALA A 134 0.88 -19.68 6.14
C ALA A 134 -0.50 -19.24 5.64
N SER A 135 -1.05 -18.16 6.22
CA SER A 135 -2.20 -17.48 5.61
C SER A 135 -1.76 -16.73 4.36
N LEU A 136 -1.40 -17.48 3.31
CA LEU A 136 -1.03 -16.96 2.00
C LEU A 136 -2.25 -16.39 1.29
N ASN A 137 -2.53 -15.12 1.57
CA ASN A 137 -3.51 -14.35 0.82
C ASN A 137 -2.91 -14.00 -0.56
N ILE A 138 -3.09 -14.91 -1.51
CA ILE A 138 -2.80 -14.71 -2.93
C ILE A 138 -4.04 -14.27 -3.72
N SER A 139 -5.07 -13.71 -3.07
CA SER A 139 -6.31 -13.31 -3.75
C SER A 139 -6.09 -12.32 -4.90
N GLY A 140 -4.98 -11.57 -4.88
CA GLY A 140 -4.61 -10.70 -5.99
C GLY A 140 -4.14 -11.42 -7.27
N LEU A 141 -3.75 -12.70 -7.20
CA LEU A 141 -3.40 -13.50 -8.38
C LEU A 141 -4.64 -13.87 -9.22
N VAL A 142 -5.84 -13.68 -8.65
CA VAL A 142 -7.15 -14.11 -9.19
C VAL A 142 -7.88 -12.97 -9.93
N GLY A 143 -7.15 -12.15 -10.70
CA GLY A 143 -7.75 -11.22 -11.66
C GLY A 143 -8.28 -11.97 -12.90
N PRO A 144 -9.30 -11.45 -13.62
CA PRO A 144 -9.77 -12.08 -14.86
C PRO A 144 -8.63 -12.18 -15.90
N PRO A 145 -8.61 -13.21 -16.75
CA PRO A 145 -7.57 -13.40 -17.76
C PRO A 145 -7.58 -12.20 -18.73
N VAL A 146 -6.59 -11.34 -18.59
CA VAL A 146 -6.31 -10.28 -19.57
C VAL A 146 -5.51 -10.92 -20.69
N SER A 147 -6.07 -10.95 -21.89
CA SER A 147 -5.33 -11.28 -23.11
C SER A 147 -4.27 -10.20 -23.32
N PHE A 148 -3.03 -10.45 -22.91
CA PHE A 148 -1.93 -9.52 -23.16
C PHE A 148 -1.55 -9.59 -24.64
N THR A 149 -1.92 -8.58 -25.43
CA THR A 149 -1.05 -8.16 -26.53
C THR A 149 0.23 -7.67 -25.88
N ARG A 150 1.36 -8.29 -26.24
CA ARG A 150 2.69 -7.97 -25.70
C ARG A 150 2.90 -6.45 -25.78
N GLN A 151 2.88 -5.77 -24.63
CA GLN A 151 3.27 -4.37 -24.56
C GLN A 151 4.71 -4.29 -25.06
N LYS A 152 4.95 -3.47 -26.08
CA LYS A 152 6.30 -3.17 -26.54
C LYS A 152 6.91 -2.27 -25.46
N ALA A 153 7.70 -2.87 -24.56
CA ALA A 153 8.58 -2.08 -23.71
C ALA A 153 9.35 -1.08 -24.58
N ASP A 154 9.58 0.12 -24.06
CA ASP A 154 10.29 1.20 -24.74
C ASP A 154 9.55 1.87 -25.91
N ALA A 155 8.24 1.66 -26.07
CA ALA A 155 7.42 2.32 -27.10
C ALA A 155 7.50 3.86 -27.06
N CYS A 156 7.83 4.45 -25.91
CA CYS A 156 7.96 5.90 -25.72
C CYS A 156 9.42 6.40 -25.65
N THR A 157 10.40 5.64 -26.16
CA THR A 157 11.83 6.03 -26.11
C THR A 157 12.33 6.77 -27.34
N GLY A 158 11.48 6.96 -28.37
CA GLY A 158 11.84 7.72 -29.56
C GLY A 158 12.22 9.17 -29.21
N GLU A 159 13.18 9.75 -29.94
CA GLU A 159 13.69 11.10 -29.71
C GLU A 159 12.57 12.15 -29.67
N LYS A 160 11.54 11.97 -30.52
CA LYS A 160 10.32 12.79 -30.54
C LYS A 160 9.53 12.70 -29.23
N ASP A 161 9.28 11.50 -28.72
CA ASP A 161 8.49 11.27 -27.51
C ASP A 161 9.23 11.78 -26.27
N LYS A 162 10.55 11.59 -26.24
CA LYS A 162 11.44 12.11 -25.20
C LYS A 162 11.45 13.64 -25.18
N ALA A 163 11.53 14.28 -26.34
CA ALA A 163 11.50 15.75 -26.45
C ALA A 163 10.18 16.31 -25.92
N ILE A 164 9.04 15.72 -26.31
CA ILE A 164 7.71 16.12 -25.81
C ILE A 164 7.67 16.00 -24.28
N TRP A 165 8.13 14.87 -23.73
CA TRP A 165 8.17 14.65 -22.28
C TRP A 165 8.99 15.71 -21.55
N THR A 166 10.23 15.95 -21.99
CA THR A 166 11.15 16.91 -21.35
C THR A 166 10.67 18.36 -21.44
N SER A 167 9.80 18.69 -22.38
CA SER A 167 9.23 20.04 -22.57
C SER A 167 7.98 20.34 -21.71
N GLY A 168 7.73 19.53 -20.67
CA GLY A 168 6.50 19.61 -19.87
C GLY A 168 5.42 18.63 -20.32
N GLY A 169 5.81 17.53 -20.96
CA GLY A 169 4.87 16.52 -21.45
C GLY A 169 4.06 15.84 -20.33
N GLU A 170 4.53 15.81 -19.08
CA GLU A 170 3.78 15.23 -17.95
C GLU A 170 2.48 16.01 -17.65
N SER A 171 2.55 17.34 -17.56
CA SER A 171 1.37 18.18 -17.28
C SER A 171 0.40 18.24 -18.47
N ARG A 172 0.97 18.23 -19.67
CA ARG A 172 0.21 18.17 -20.93
C ARG A 172 -0.49 16.83 -21.12
N LEU A 173 0.18 15.72 -20.79
CA LEU A 173 -0.41 14.37 -20.87
C LEU A 173 -1.59 14.21 -19.91
N ASN A 174 -1.50 14.67 -18.65
CA ASN A 174 -2.64 14.61 -17.73
C ASN A 174 -3.85 15.38 -18.26
N SER A 175 -3.62 16.54 -18.89
CA SER A 175 -4.67 17.36 -19.49
C SER A 175 -5.25 16.70 -20.75
N ALA A 176 -4.40 16.12 -21.59
CA ALA A 176 -4.77 15.39 -22.79
C ALA A 176 -5.56 14.13 -22.47
N SER A 177 -5.14 13.35 -21.47
CA SER A 177 -5.83 12.13 -21.03
C SER A 177 -7.25 12.42 -20.54
N TYR A 178 -7.45 13.52 -19.80
CA TYR A 178 -8.79 13.94 -19.40
C TYR A 178 -9.65 14.35 -20.61
N LYS A 179 -9.09 15.16 -21.52
CA LYS A 179 -9.79 15.63 -22.72
C LYS A 179 -10.14 14.47 -23.66
N CYS A 180 -9.19 13.59 -23.92
CA CYS A 180 -9.31 12.44 -24.81
C CYS A 180 -10.21 11.35 -24.22
N GLY A 181 -10.13 11.10 -22.91
CA GLY A 181 -11.05 10.18 -22.23
C GLY A 181 -12.51 10.63 -22.37
N ASN A 182 -12.79 11.92 -22.18
CA ASN A 182 -14.13 12.48 -22.37
C ASN A 182 -14.59 12.46 -23.83
N GLN A 183 -13.69 12.75 -24.78
CA GLN A 183 -13.98 12.71 -26.21
C GLN A 183 -14.32 11.28 -26.69
N CYS A 184 -13.68 10.27 -26.11
CA CYS A 184 -13.83 8.87 -26.50
C CYS A 184 -14.86 8.09 -25.65
N ALA A 185 -15.46 8.71 -24.63
CA ALA A 185 -16.43 8.06 -23.73
C ALA A 185 -17.76 7.66 -24.42
N GLY A 186 -18.02 8.17 -25.64
CA GLY A 186 -19.21 7.84 -26.43
C GLY A 186 -19.07 6.58 -27.31
N GLU A 187 -17.87 6.02 -27.45
CA GLU A 187 -17.61 4.88 -28.34
C GLU A 187 -17.61 3.54 -27.58
N ASN A 188 -17.86 2.42 -28.28
CA ASN A 188 -17.82 1.08 -27.70
C ASN A 188 -16.43 0.78 -27.07
N SER A 189 -16.35 -0.15 -26.12
CA SER A 189 -15.16 -0.39 -25.28
C SER A 189 -13.87 -0.73 -26.04
N CYS A 190 -13.96 -1.31 -27.25
CA CYS A 190 -12.79 -1.60 -28.08
C CYS A 190 -12.35 -0.40 -28.93
N SER A 191 -13.29 0.47 -29.29
CA SER A 191 -13.03 1.74 -29.99
C SER A 191 -12.51 2.82 -29.05
N SER A 192 -12.86 2.81 -27.76
CA SER A 192 -12.44 3.84 -26.80
C SER A 192 -10.92 3.84 -26.51
N LEU A 193 -10.26 2.68 -26.50
CA LEU A 193 -8.79 2.58 -26.35
C LEU A 193 -8.08 3.12 -27.59
N THR A 194 -8.55 2.71 -28.78
CA THR A 194 -8.00 3.17 -30.06
C THR A 194 -8.23 4.66 -30.26
N CYS A 195 -9.41 5.16 -29.91
CA CYS A 195 -9.77 6.58 -29.93
C CYS A 195 -8.88 7.38 -28.98
N SER A 196 -8.62 6.89 -27.76
CA SER A 196 -7.82 7.63 -26.78
C SER A 196 -6.34 7.67 -27.17
N ALA A 197 -5.81 6.57 -27.70
CA ALA A 197 -4.47 6.54 -28.27
C ALA A 197 -4.35 7.50 -29.47
N ALA A 198 -5.32 7.49 -30.39
CA ALA A 198 -5.34 8.40 -31.53
C ALA A 198 -5.44 9.88 -31.09
N CYS A 199 -6.29 10.18 -30.11
CA CYS A 199 -6.47 11.51 -29.57
C CYS A 199 -5.21 12.04 -28.87
N ILE A 200 -4.51 11.22 -28.07
CA ILE A 200 -3.26 11.61 -27.41
C ILE A 200 -2.15 11.84 -28.43
N SER A 201 -2.06 10.98 -29.45
CA SER A 201 -1.11 11.16 -30.55
C SER A 201 -1.34 12.47 -31.31
N GLN A 202 -2.61 12.80 -31.59
CA GLN A 202 -2.99 14.02 -32.30
C GLN A 202 -2.83 15.29 -31.47
N SER A 203 -3.14 15.25 -30.17
CA SER A 203 -3.12 16.43 -29.30
C SER A 203 -1.71 16.79 -28.83
N GLU A 204 -0.90 15.80 -28.49
CA GLU A 204 0.40 16.02 -27.86
C GLU A 204 1.58 15.69 -28.77
N GLY A 205 1.33 15.04 -29.92
CA GLY A 205 2.35 14.73 -30.91
C GLY A 205 3.16 13.46 -30.62
N TYR A 206 2.80 12.69 -29.58
CA TYR A 206 3.43 11.39 -29.29
C TYR A 206 3.31 10.45 -30.49
N SER A 207 4.32 9.59 -30.67
CA SER A 207 4.30 8.54 -31.68
C SER A 207 3.10 7.61 -31.50
N THR A 208 2.67 6.97 -32.60
CA THR A 208 1.57 6.01 -32.56
C THR A 208 1.87 4.84 -31.62
N ASP A 209 3.13 4.39 -31.59
CA ASP A 209 3.60 3.33 -30.69
C ASP A 209 3.47 3.76 -29.22
N CYS A 210 3.98 4.96 -28.87
CA CYS A 210 3.90 5.49 -27.51
C CYS A 210 2.44 5.71 -27.07
N SER A 211 1.62 6.29 -27.94
CA SER A 211 0.20 6.57 -27.66
C SER A 211 -0.63 5.29 -27.54
N SER A 212 -0.33 4.26 -28.33
CA SER A 212 -0.98 2.95 -28.24
C SER A 212 -0.59 2.22 -26.95
N CYS A 213 0.68 2.32 -26.54
CA CYS A 213 1.13 1.74 -25.29
C CYS A 213 0.43 2.40 -24.09
N MET A 214 0.38 3.73 -24.08
CA MET A 214 -0.32 4.52 -23.06
C MET A 214 -1.84 4.27 -23.04
N GLY A 215 -2.46 4.11 -24.21
CA GLY A 215 -3.88 3.84 -24.36
C GLY A 215 -4.30 2.41 -24.02
N SER A 216 -3.37 1.46 -23.88
CA SER A 216 -3.66 0.03 -23.64
C SER A 216 -3.60 -0.39 -22.16
N GLY A 217 -3.63 0.56 -21.22
CA GLY A 217 -3.63 0.26 -19.78
C GLY A 217 -4.87 -0.53 -19.34
N PRO A 218 -4.74 -1.52 -18.44
CA PRO A 218 -5.75 -2.55 -18.17
C PRO A 218 -7.10 -2.08 -17.62
N ASP A 219 -7.27 -0.79 -17.29
CA ASP A 219 -8.48 -0.26 -16.63
C ASP A 219 -9.11 0.97 -17.31
N PHE A 220 -8.60 1.40 -18.46
CA PHE A 220 -8.98 2.69 -19.06
C PHE A 220 -10.50 2.84 -19.34
N VAL A 221 -11.20 1.74 -19.66
CA VAL A 221 -12.61 1.79 -20.11
C VAL A 221 -13.63 1.84 -18.95
N ARG A 222 -13.29 1.34 -17.76
CA ARG A 222 -14.29 1.20 -16.67
C ARG A 222 -14.61 2.50 -15.94
N TYR A 223 -13.74 3.50 -15.98
CA TYR A 223 -13.84 4.67 -15.09
C TYR A 223 -14.60 5.88 -15.68
N PHE A 224 -14.84 5.94 -16.99
CA PHE A 224 -15.43 7.12 -17.65
C PHE A 224 -16.96 7.10 -17.82
N ARG A 225 -17.68 6.07 -17.35
CA ARG A 225 -19.14 5.95 -17.55
C ARG A 225 -20.02 6.40 -16.38
N VAL A 226 -19.46 7.05 -15.36
CA VAL A 226 -20.22 7.53 -14.17
C VAL A 226 -19.86 9.00 -13.89
N PRO A 227 -20.84 9.93 -13.77
CA PRO A 227 -20.55 11.35 -13.54
C PRO A 227 -20.25 11.70 -12.06
N GLY A 228 -19.31 12.65 -11.85
CA GLY A 228 -19.09 13.44 -10.61
C GLY A 228 -18.25 12.79 -9.51
N ASP A 229 -16.97 13.23 -9.31
CA ASP A 229 -16.13 13.06 -8.09
C ASP A 229 -14.62 13.29 -8.31
N LEU A 230 -13.97 13.97 -7.37
CA LEU A 230 -12.53 14.33 -7.30
C LEU A 230 -11.60 13.13 -7.00
N GLN A 231 -12.10 12.05 -6.38
CA GLN A 231 -11.32 10.82 -6.10
C GLN A 231 -10.84 10.11 -7.39
N ARG A 232 -11.53 10.32 -8.52
CA ARG A 232 -11.15 9.77 -9.83
C ARG A 232 -9.79 10.25 -10.32
N ASN A 233 -9.45 11.51 -10.08
CA ASN A 233 -8.23 12.11 -10.63
C ASN A 233 -6.98 11.47 -10.03
N ALA A 234 -7.01 11.08 -8.76
CA ALA A 234 -5.87 10.44 -8.10
C ALA A 234 -5.64 8.99 -8.59
N ILE A 235 -6.71 8.21 -8.79
CA ILE A 235 -6.64 6.81 -9.24
C ILE A 235 -6.21 6.75 -10.71
N VAL A 236 -6.82 7.58 -11.56
CA VAL A 236 -6.46 7.68 -12.99
C VAL A 236 -4.99 8.13 -13.11
N ASN A 237 -4.55 9.13 -12.36
CA ASN A 237 -3.14 9.57 -12.39
C ASN A 237 -2.15 8.48 -11.95
N LYS A 238 -2.51 7.64 -10.96
CA LYS A 238 -1.65 6.54 -10.52
C LYS A 238 -1.49 5.47 -11.59
N GLN A 239 -2.60 4.99 -12.17
CA GLN A 239 -2.57 3.95 -13.21
C GLN A 239 -1.89 4.43 -14.50
N TRP A 240 -2.05 5.71 -14.84
CA TRP A 240 -1.34 6.33 -15.96
C TRP A 240 0.18 6.37 -15.76
N LYS A 241 0.65 6.69 -14.56
CA LYS A 241 2.09 6.68 -14.25
C LYS A 241 2.68 5.27 -14.31
N GLU A 242 1.94 4.24 -13.88
CA GLU A 242 2.36 2.84 -13.95
C GLU A 242 2.40 2.31 -15.40
N ALA A 243 1.38 2.62 -16.21
CA ALA A 243 1.37 2.30 -17.64
C ALA A 243 2.53 3.00 -18.38
N PHE A 244 2.77 4.28 -18.09
CA PHE A 244 3.87 5.04 -18.70
C PHE A 244 5.25 4.55 -18.28
N ALA A 245 5.46 4.20 -17.01
CA ALA A 245 6.71 3.60 -16.55
C ALA A 245 7.03 2.30 -17.31
N THR A 246 5.99 1.52 -17.61
CA THR A 246 6.10 0.30 -18.42
C THR A 246 6.38 0.62 -19.90
N CYS A 247 5.77 1.66 -20.45
CA CYS A 247 5.95 2.07 -21.86
C CYS A 247 7.26 2.80 -22.16
N THR A 248 7.90 3.42 -21.18
CA THR A 248 9.14 4.18 -21.37
C THR A 248 10.41 3.41 -21.03
N GLY A 249 10.35 2.42 -20.14
CA GLY A 249 11.55 1.80 -19.58
C GLY A 249 12.45 2.75 -18.76
N LEU A 250 12.03 4.01 -18.56
CA LEU A 250 12.84 5.07 -17.96
C LEU A 250 12.81 5.10 -16.42
N TYR A 251 12.01 4.25 -15.79
CA TYR A 251 11.94 4.20 -14.33
C TYR A 251 13.01 3.26 -13.77
N ASN A 252 14.26 3.72 -13.78
CA ASN A 252 15.33 3.10 -13.01
C ASN A 252 15.99 4.12 -12.08
N SER A 253 16.23 3.70 -10.84
CA SER A 253 16.63 4.54 -9.71
C SER A 253 17.98 5.22 -9.93
N LYS A 254 18.01 6.55 -9.74
CA LYS A 254 19.15 7.48 -9.60
C LYS A 254 19.29 8.48 -10.76
N SER A 255 19.13 9.76 -10.40
CA SER A 255 19.56 11.01 -11.08
C SER A 255 18.46 11.79 -11.81
N ALA A 256 17.99 12.87 -11.16
CA ALA A 256 17.87 14.20 -11.77
C ALA A 256 17.53 15.23 -10.67
N SER A 257 18.56 15.80 -10.06
CA SER A 257 18.45 17.08 -9.35
C SER A 257 18.41 18.19 -10.40
N LEU A 258 17.24 18.81 -10.58
CA LEU A 258 17.06 19.99 -11.43
C LEU A 258 16.89 21.22 -10.53
N ASN A 259 17.88 22.10 -10.59
CA ASN A 259 17.93 23.37 -9.87
C ASN A 259 17.12 24.41 -10.67
N ILE A 260 16.00 24.89 -10.13
CA ILE A 260 15.32 26.09 -10.61
C ILE A 260 15.14 27.01 -9.40
N SER A 261 15.96 28.06 -9.37
CA SER A 261 15.87 29.13 -8.38
C SER A 261 14.79 30.14 -8.82
N GLY A 262 13.85 30.42 -7.92
CA GLY A 262 13.01 31.62 -7.98
C GLY A 262 11.52 31.39 -8.29
N LEU A 263 10.75 30.97 -7.28
CA LEU A 263 9.39 31.45 -6.94
C LEU A 263 8.90 30.65 -5.73
N VAL A 264 8.28 31.35 -4.78
CA VAL A 264 8.03 30.91 -3.40
C VAL A 264 6.96 29.81 -3.34
N GLY A 265 7.35 28.62 -2.88
CA GLY A 265 6.49 27.49 -2.52
C GLY A 265 7.20 26.14 -2.75
N PRO A 266 7.34 25.25 -1.74
CA PRO A 266 8.03 23.97 -1.94
C PRO A 266 7.20 23.04 -2.86
N PRO A 267 7.82 22.36 -3.84
CA PRO A 267 7.15 21.40 -4.71
C PRO A 267 6.72 20.16 -3.91
N VAL A 268 5.43 19.82 -3.96
CA VAL A 268 4.90 18.58 -3.39
C VAL A 268 5.33 17.42 -4.28
N SER A 269 6.34 16.67 -3.84
CA SER A 269 6.79 15.44 -4.49
C SER A 269 6.02 14.27 -3.90
N PHE A 270 5.37 13.45 -4.73
CA PHE A 270 4.91 12.13 -4.32
C PHE A 270 6.13 11.20 -4.21
N THR A 271 6.78 11.21 -3.06
CA THR A 271 7.87 10.29 -2.75
C THR A 271 7.32 8.91 -2.44
N ARG A 272 7.91 7.89 -3.08
CA ARG A 272 7.78 6.50 -2.64
C ARG A 272 8.12 6.46 -1.15
N GLN A 273 7.20 5.98 -0.30
CA GLN A 273 7.45 5.85 1.13
C GLN A 273 8.69 4.99 1.33
N LYS A 274 9.72 5.61 1.92
CA LYS A 274 10.97 4.96 2.30
C LYS A 274 10.68 4.14 3.55
N ALA A 275 11.06 2.87 3.57
CA ALA A 275 11.07 2.09 4.80
C ALA A 275 12.06 2.73 5.80
N ASP A 276 11.79 2.58 7.09
CA ASP A 276 12.65 3.08 8.17
C ASP A 276 12.86 4.61 8.17
N ALA A 277 11.89 5.37 7.66
CA ALA A 277 11.96 6.81 7.51
C ALA A 277 12.15 7.57 8.84
N CYS A 278 11.73 6.99 9.96
CA CYS A 278 11.85 7.60 11.30
C CYS A 278 13.04 7.08 12.12
N THR A 279 13.94 6.28 11.52
CA THR A 279 15.09 5.71 12.24
C THR A 279 16.31 6.63 12.28
N GLY A 280 16.28 7.76 11.57
CA GLY A 280 17.32 8.78 11.61
C GLY A 280 17.50 9.38 13.01
N GLU A 281 18.72 9.82 13.34
CA GLU A 281 19.07 10.31 14.69
C GLU A 281 18.11 11.40 15.21
N LYS A 282 17.72 12.33 14.33
CA LYS A 282 16.77 13.40 14.66
C LYS A 282 15.40 12.85 15.08
N ASP A 283 14.82 11.99 14.25
CA ASP A 283 13.47 11.44 14.47
C ASP A 283 13.46 10.52 15.68
N LYS A 284 14.51 9.70 15.85
CA LYS A 284 14.70 8.84 17.01
C LYS A 284 14.81 9.64 18.31
N ALA A 285 15.50 10.79 18.30
CA ALA A 285 15.59 11.67 19.47
C ALA A 285 14.23 12.30 19.82
N ILE A 286 13.46 12.75 18.82
CA ILE A 286 12.10 13.27 19.05
C ILE A 286 11.20 12.15 19.60
N TRP A 287 11.24 10.97 18.99
CA TRP A 287 10.44 9.82 19.41
C TRP A 287 10.72 9.44 20.87
N THR A 288 11.99 9.26 21.23
CA THR A 288 12.42 8.84 22.57
C THR A 288 12.25 9.91 23.64
N SER A 289 12.23 11.20 23.27
CA SER A 289 11.94 12.32 24.19
C SER A 289 10.44 12.57 24.42
N GLY A 290 9.59 11.57 24.16
CA GLY A 290 8.14 11.64 24.33
C GLY A 290 7.37 12.01 23.06
N GLY A 291 8.00 11.97 21.89
CA GLY A 291 7.31 12.09 20.61
C GLY A 291 6.27 10.99 20.41
N GLU A 292 6.51 9.81 20.99
CA GLU A 292 5.55 8.69 21.03
C GLU A 292 4.23 9.06 21.74
N SER A 293 4.31 9.65 22.94
CA SER A 293 3.12 10.03 23.71
C SER A 293 2.40 11.24 23.12
N ARG A 294 3.14 12.14 22.44
CA ARG A 294 2.58 13.31 21.74
C ARG A 294 1.98 12.95 20.39
N LEU A 295 2.41 11.86 19.75
CA LEU A 295 1.97 11.47 18.40
C LEU A 295 0.45 11.49 18.30
N ASN A 296 -0.24 10.94 19.30
CA ASN A 296 -1.70 10.89 19.26
C ASN A 296 -2.35 12.28 19.22
N SER A 297 -1.89 13.20 20.09
CA SER A 297 -2.37 14.58 20.12
C SER A 297 -2.01 15.37 18.86
N ALA A 298 -0.83 15.12 18.30
CA ALA A 298 -0.36 15.74 17.06
C ALA A 298 -1.16 15.23 15.86
N SER A 299 -1.40 13.92 15.77
CA SER A 299 -2.22 13.29 14.74
C SER A 299 -3.66 13.77 14.79
N TYR A 300 -4.23 13.93 15.99
CA TYR A 300 -5.55 14.52 16.17
C TYR A 300 -5.61 15.95 15.64
N LYS A 301 -4.72 16.82 16.13
CA LYS A 301 -4.66 18.23 15.73
C LYS A 301 -4.45 18.39 14.22
N CYS A 302 -3.45 17.71 13.68
CA CYS A 302 -3.08 17.81 12.27
C CYS A 302 -4.11 17.16 11.35
N GLY A 303 -4.67 16.02 11.74
CA GLY A 303 -5.73 15.37 10.98
C GLY A 303 -6.98 16.24 10.85
N ASN A 304 -7.40 16.89 11.94
CA ASN A 304 -8.51 17.84 11.89
C ASN A 304 -8.20 19.06 11.03
N GLN A 305 -7.03 19.68 11.24
CA GLN A 305 -6.62 20.87 10.48
C GLN A 305 -6.54 20.59 8.97
N CYS A 306 -6.20 19.36 8.60
CA CYS A 306 -5.98 18.95 7.21
C CYS A 306 -7.10 18.08 6.63
N ALA A 307 -8.21 17.88 7.36
CA ALA A 307 -9.28 16.95 6.99
C ALA A 307 -8.77 15.56 6.53
N GLY A 308 -7.72 15.06 7.20
CA GLY A 308 -7.08 13.79 6.89
C GLY A 308 -6.26 13.75 5.59
N GLU A 309 -6.04 14.87 4.91
CA GLU A 309 -5.19 14.90 3.71
C GLU A 309 -3.72 14.63 4.09
N ASN A 310 -3.09 13.71 3.36
CA ASN A 310 -1.77 13.18 3.70
C ASN A 310 -0.68 14.27 3.69
N SER A 311 -0.56 15.04 2.61
CA SER A 311 0.53 16.00 2.43
C SER A 311 0.46 17.16 3.43
N CYS A 312 -0.75 17.66 3.70
CA CYS A 312 -1.03 18.66 4.71
C CYS A 312 -0.75 18.11 6.11
N SER A 313 -1.23 16.90 6.42
CA SER A 313 -1.02 16.28 7.74
C SER A 313 0.47 16.04 8.00
N ALA A 314 1.21 15.58 6.99
CA ALA A 314 2.66 15.43 7.06
C ALA A 314 3.38 16.77 7.29
N ALA A 315 3.00 17.82 6.56
CA ALA A 315 3.57 19.15 6.77
C ALA A 315 3.28 19.68 8.18
N CYS A 316 2.06 19.49 8.68
CA CYS A 316 1.65 19.88 10.03
C CYS A 316 2.44 19.13 11.11
N ILE A 317 2.61 17.81 10.98
CA ILE A 317 3.42 17.00 11.92
C ILE A 317 4.88 17.44 11.90
N SER A 318 5.44 17.67 10.71
CA SER A 318 6.83 18.14 10.59
C SER A 318 7.03 19.50 11.27
N GLN A 319 6.09 20.43 11.10
CA GLN A 319 6.16 21.77 11.69
C GLN A 319 5.92 21.78 13.20
N SER A 320 5.00 20.95 13.70
CA SER A 320 4.59 20.96 15.11
C SER A 320 5.49 20.13 16.01
N GLU A 321 5.91 18.95 15.55
CA GLU A 321 6.71 18.01 16.34
C GLU A 321 8.20 18.01 15.93
N GLY A 322 8.54 18.62 14.79
CA GLY A 322 9.91 18.74 14.32
C GLY A 322 10.46 17.50 13.61
N TYR A 323 9.64 16.48 13.33
CA TYR A 323 10.06 15.29 12.58
C TYR A 323 10.58 15.66 11.19
N SER A 324 11.47 14.82 10.65
CA SER A 324 11.95 14.93 9.27
C SER A 324 10.80 14.81 8.27
N THR A 325 11.01 15.32 7.05
CA THR A 325 10.00 15.26 5.99
C THR A 325 9.57 13.83 5.68
N ASP A 326 10.53 12.90 5.61
CA ASP A 326 10.25 11.49 5.32
C ASP A 326 9.45 10.84 6.46
N CYS A 327 9.87 11.04 7.72
CA CYS A 327 9.14 10.49 8.88
C CYS A 327 7.73 11.09 9.02
N SER A 328 7.60 12.40 8.83
CA SER A 328 6.31 13.09 8.88
C SER A 328 5.38 12.64 7.77
N SER A 329 5.91 12.27 6.60
CA SER A 329 5.12 11.67 5.51
C SER A 329 4.50 10.33 5.90
N CYS A 330 5.24 9.49 6.64
CA CYS A 330 4.68 8.25 7.22
C CYS A 330 3.52 8.55 8.19
N MET A 331 3.70 9.54 9.08
CA MET A 331 2.66 9.95 10.04
C MET A 331 1.44 10.57 9.35
N GLY A 332 1.63 11.39 8.32
CA GLY A 332 0.55 11.93 7.49
C GLY A 332 -0.23 10.84 6.76
N SER A 333 0.46 9.80 6.29
CA SER A 333 -0.17 8.67 5.59
C SER A 333 -1.00 7.80 6.53
N LEU A 334 -0.54 7.63 7.78
CA LEU A 334 -1.32 6.97 8.82
C LEU A 334 -2.61 7.75 9.15
N ILE A 335 -2.52 9.08 9.31
CA ILE A 335 -3.70 9.94 9.54
C ILE A 335 -4.69 9.82 8.38
N SER A 336 -4.18 9.85 7.15
CA SER A 336 -4.99 9.72 5.94
C SER A 336 -5.67 8.36 5.83
N CYS A 337 -4.94 7.28 6.07
CA CYS A 337 -5.48 5.91 6.14
C CYS A 337 -6.56 5.77 7.21
N ALA A 338 -6.33 6.29 8.41
CA ALA A 338 -7.32 6.21 9.48
C ALA A 338 -8.60 6.98 9.13
N THR A 339 -8.46 8.14 8.47
CA THR A 339 -9.60 8.95 8.06
C THR A 339 -10.37 8.31 6.91
N SER A 340 -9.71 7.69 5.93
CA SER A 340 -10.37 7.06 4.78
C SER A 340 -10.95 5.69 5.11
N GLU A 341 -10.22 4.86 5.86
CA GLU A 341 -10.57 3.44 6.05
C GLU A 341 -11.31 3.17 7.37
N CYS A 342 -11.07 3.98 8.41
CA CYS A 342 -11.55 3.69 9.76
C CYS A 342 -12.62 4.64 10.28
N LEU A 343 -12.75 5.85 9.73
CA LEU A 343 -13.72 6.83 10.22
C LEU A 343 -15.17 6.32 10.20
N GLY A 344 -15.54 5.51 9.19
CA GLY A 344 -16.89 4.94 9.08
C GLY A 344 -17.17 3.74 10.00
N THR A 345 -16.12 3.06 10.49
CA THR A 345 -16.21 1.86 11.34
C THR A 345 -15.97 2.15 12.82
N CYS A 346 -15.45 3.35 13.11
CA CYS A 346 -15.24 3.92 14.42
C CYS A 346 -16.53 4.12 15.23
N LYS A 347 -16.87 3.16 16.10
CA LYS A 347 -17.92 3.30 17.13
C LYS A 347 -17.30 3.32 18.53
N GLY A 348 -16.51 4.34 18.81
CA GLY A 348 -15.76 4.49 20.06
C GLY A 348 -14.27 4.17 19.91
N GLU A 349 -13.53 4.44 20.97
CA GLU A 349 -12.07 4.42 20.99
C GLU A 349 -11.47 3.06 20.62
N GLU A 350 -11.93 2.00 21.29
CA GLU A 350 -11.41 0.65 21.08
C GLU A 350 -11.66 0.15 19.65
N ALA A 351 -12.82 0.46 19.08
CA ALA A 351 -13.17 0.07 17.71
C ALA A 351 -12.33 0.82 16.66
N CYS A 352 -12.08 2.12 16.89
CA CYS A 352 -11.17 2.89 16.06
C CYS A 352 -9.77 2.30 16.10
N GLN A 353 -9.23 2.12 17.30
CA GLN A 353 -7.89 1.61 17.52
C GLN A 353 -7.70 0.25 16.83
N ALA A 354 -8.65 -0.66 17.02
CA ALA A 354 -8.62 -1.97 16.37
C ALA A 354 -8.65 -1.87 14.83
N CYS A 355 -9.41 -0.94 14.25
CA CYS A 355 -9.39 -0.70 12.81
C CYS A 355 -8.04 -0.19 12.32
N ILE A 356 -7.47 0.79 13.02
CA ILE A 356 -6.18 1.40 12.64
C ILE A 356 -5.06 0.38 12.73
N ASP A 357 -5.00 -0.39 13.82
CA ASP A 357 -3.99 -1.44 14.00
C ASP A 357 -4.08 -2.49 12.91
N LYS A 358 -5.30 -2.91 12.56
CA LYS A 358 -5.55 -3.91 11.52
C LYS A 358 -5.25 -3.39 10.11
N THR A 359 -5.69 -2.19 9.78
CA THR A 359 -5.71 -1.68 8.41
C THR A 359 -4.50 -0.83 8.07
N CYS A 360 -4.08 0.03 9.00
CA CYS A 360 -3.05 1.05 8.77
C CYS A 360 -1.73 0.72 9.49
N GLY A 361 -1.77 -0.09 10.55
CA GLY A 361 -0.65 -0.36 11.45
C GLY A 361 0.56 -0.97 10.75
N ALA A 362 0.38 -1.98 9.90
CA ALA A 362 1.49 -2.65 9.21
C ALA A 362 2.23 -1.73 8.22
N ALA A 363 1.50 -0.89 7.49
CA ALA A 363 2.07 0.08 6.56
C ALA A 363 2.83 1.18 7.33
N PHE A 364 2.24 1.69 8.42
CA PHE A 364 2.88 2.67 9.28
C PHE A 364 4.17 2.12 9.93
N ALA A 365 4.12 0.89 10.43
CA ALA A 365 5.27 0.19 11.00
C ALA A 365 6.43 0.10 10.03
N THR A 366 6.13 -0.35 8.81
CA THR A 366 7.12 -0.52 7.73
C THR A 366 7.71 0.82 7.32
N CYS A 367 6.86 1.85 7.19
CA CYS A 367 7.29 3.19 6.79
C CYS A 367 8.21 3.82 7.86
N THR A 368 7.83 3.74 9.13
CA THR A 368 8.56 4.42 10.21
C THR A 368 9.79 3.65 10.68
N GLY A 369 9.74 2.32 10.71
CA GLY A 369 10.78 1.47 11.30
C GLY A 369 10.80 1.48 12.84
N LEU A 370 9.71 1.90 13.49
CA LEU A 370 9.63 2.10 14.95
C LEU A 370 8.98 0.93 15.74
N TYR A 371 8.85 -0.26 15.15
CA TYR A 371 7.94 -1.34 15.60
C TYR A 371 8.37 -2.14 16.84
N ASN A 372 9.27 -1.62 17.66
CA ASN A 372 9.76 -2.25 18.89
C ASN A 372 9.35 -1.52 20.18
N SER A 373 8.58 -0.43 20.10
CA SER A 373 7.82 0.06 21.25
C SER A 373 6.38 -0.43 21.18
N LYS A 374 5.80 -0.80 22.32
CA LYS A 374 4.41 -1.28 22.46
C LYS A 374 3.37 -0.17 22.18
N SER A 375 3.66 0.76 21.29
CA SER A 375 3.24 2.15 21.48
C SER A 375 2.80 2.89 20.22
N ALA A 376 2.16 2.19 19.29
CA ALA A 376 1.34 2.83 18.28
C ALA A 376 -0.16 2.65 18.61
N SER A 377 -0.55 2.76 19.88
CA SER A 377 -1.95 3.01 20.22
C SER A 377 -2.27 4.48 19.91
N LEU A 378 -2.44 4.79 18.62
CA LEU A 378 -3.02 6.06 18.20
C LEU A 378 -4.51 6.09 18.57
N ASN A 379 -4.80 6.62 19.76
CA ASN A 379 -6.17 6.94 20.17
C ASN A 379 -6.70 8.15 19.37
N ILE A 380 -7.15 7.89 18.15
CA ILE A 380 -7.71 8.91 17.26
C ILE A 380 -9.19 9.20 17.52
N SER A 381 -9.73 8.80 18.68
CA SER A 381 -11.13 9.05 19.07
C SER A 381 -11.47 10.53 19.04
N GLY A 382 -10.49 11.40 19.23
CA GLY A 382 -10.67 12.83 19.05
C GLY A 382 -11.12 13.19 17.63
N LEU A 383 -10.54 12.56 16.59
CA LEU A 383 -10.82 12.85 15.16
C LEU A 383 -12.26 12.51 14.80
N VAL A 384 -12.90 11.68 15.63
CA VAL A 384 -14.28 11.20 15.51
C VAL A 384 -15.12 11.73 16.67
N GLY A 385 -14.98 13.01 17.01
CA GLY A 385 -15.96 13.69 17.84
C GLY A 385 -17.34 13.70 17.16
N PRO A 386 -18.46 13.75 17.92
CA PRO A 386 -19.78 13.95 17.31
C PRO A 386 -19.74 15.21 16.42
N PRO A 387 -20.51 15.25 15.31
CA PRO A 387 -20.54 16.43 14.45
C PRO A 387 -20.89 17.65 15.30
N VAL A 388 -19.90 18.51 15.53
CA VAL A 388 -20.13 19.83 16.09
C VAL A 388 -20.96 20.58 15.05
N SER A 389 -22.25 20.68 15.33
CA SER A 389 -23.17 21.51 14.58
C SER A 389 -22.78 22.95 14.86
N PHE A 390 -21.96 23.54 13.99
CA PHE A 390 -21.78 24.99 14.01
C PHE A 390 -23.09 25.62 13.55
N THR A 391 -23.99 25.94 14.48
CA THR A 391 -24.99 26.96 14.21
C THR A 391 -24.21 28.22 13.90
N ARG A 392 -24.37 28.74 12.68
CA ARG A 392 -23.72 29.96 12.20
C ARG A 392 -24.10 31.12 13.13
N GLN A 393 -23.33 31.36 14.18
CA GLN A 393 -23.45 32.60 14.94
C GLN A 393 -23.03 33.75 14.03
N LYS A 394 -23.76 34.87 14.13
CA LYS A 394 -23.54 36.06 13.29
C LYS A 394 -22.04 36.41 13.27
N ALA A 395 -21.52 36.69 12.08
CA ALA A 395 -20.10 36.94 11.82
C ALA A 395 -19.47 38.12 12.59
N ASP A 396 -20.24 38.82 13.44
CA ASP A 396 -19.83 40.05 14.12
C ASP A 396 -20.09 40.05 15.64
N ALA A 397 -20.46 38.90 16.22
CA ALA A 397 -20.90 38.82 17.62
C ALA A 397 -19.86 39.28 18.66
N CYS A 398 -18.57 39.28 18.31
CA CYS A 398 -17.45 39.62 19.21
C CYS A 398 -16.62 40.81 18.70
N THR A 399 -17.24 41.78 18.02
CA THR A 399 -16.54 42.95 17.46
C THR A 399 -16.60 44.19 18.37
N GLY A 400 -17.24 44.10 19.53
CA GLY A 400 -17.35 45.23 20.46
C GLY A 400 -16.01 45.63 21.06
N GLU A 401 -15.86 46.91 21.46
CA GLU A 401 -14.64 47.40 22.10
C GLU A 401 -14.26 46.63 23.37
N LYS A 402 -15.26 46.12 24.10
CA LYS A 402 -15.04 45.26 25.28
C LYS A 402 -14.46 43.90 24.91
N ASP A 403 -14.96 43.27 23.86
CA ASP A 403 -14.45 41.97 23.38
C ASP A 403 -13.03 42.13 22.85
N LYS A 404 -12.77 43.25 22.15
CA LYS A 404 -11.44 43.61 21.67
C LYS A 404 -10.45 43.83 22.83
N ALA A 405 -10.87 44.49 23.90
CA ALA A 405 -10.03 44.69 25.09
C ALA A 405 -9.76 43.39 25.86
N ILE A 406 -10.72 42.47 25.90
CA ILE A 406 -10.53 41.12 26.47
C ILE A 406 -9.55 40.34 25.61
N TRP A 407 -9.70 40.39 24.29
CA TRP A 407 -8.81 39.69 23.37
C TRP A 407 -7.36 40.17 23.50
N THR A 408 -7.14 41.49 23.52
CA THR A 408 -5.79 42.08 23.60
C THR A 408 -5.14 41.94 24.98
N SER A 409 -5.90 41.65 26.04
CA SER A 409 -5.38 41.41 27.40
C SER A 409 -5.08 39.94 27.70
N GLY A 410 -4.86 39.12 26.66
CA GLY A 410 -4.59 37.68 26.79
C GLY A 410 -5.85 36.81 26.75
N GLY A 411 -6.94 37.33 26.19
CA GLY A 411 -8.21 36.62 26.01
C GLY A 411 -8.05 35.34 25.21
N GLU A 412 -7.16 35.30 24.22
CA GLU A 412 -6.90 34.11 23.41
C GLU A 412 -6.36 32.93 24.25
N SER A 413 -5.35 33.17 25.08
CA SER A 413 -4.78 32.14 25.95
C SER A 413 -5.78 31.66 27.01
N ARG A 414 -6.61 32.57 27.52
CA ARG A 414 -7.68 32.25 28.48
C ARG A 414 -8.80 31.47 27.83
N LEU A 415 -9.18 31.79 26.59
CA LEU A 415 -10.18 31.06 25.82
C LEU A 415 -9.69 29.65 25.51
N ASN A 416 -8.45 29.49 25.04
CA ASN A 416 -7.88 28.17 24.77
C ASN A 416 -7.77 27.30 26.03
N SER A 417 -7.38 27.89 27.16
CA SER A 417 -7.35 27.19 28.46
C SER A 417 -8.75 26.84 28.97
N ALA A 418 -9.74 27.73 28.78
CA ALA A 418 -11.13 27.48 29.16
C ALA A 418 -11.77 26.39 28.28
N SER A 419 -11.58 26.44 26.96
CA SER A 419 -12.06 25.40 26.03
C SER A 419 -11.49 24.03 26.35
N TYR A 420 -10.20 23.96 26.71
CA TYR A 420 -9.56 22.71 27.15
C TYR A 420 -10.15 22.18 28.48
N LYS A 421 -10.37 23.07 29.46
CA LYS A 421 -11.01 22.70 30.73
C LYS A 421 -12.45 22.24 30.56
N CYS A 422 -13.25 22.95 29.76
CA CYS A 422 -14.63 22.59 29.49
C CYS A 422 -14.72 21.28 28.71
N GLY A 423 -13.84 21.05 27.73
CA GLY A 423 -13.77 19.78 26.98
C GLY A 423 -13.47 18.58 27.88
N ASN A 424 -12.50 18.72 28.80
CA ASN A 424 -12.15 17.65 29.73
C ASN A 424 -13.23 17.42 30.81
N GLN A 425 -13.95 18.46 31.24
CA GLN A 425 -15.07 18.31 32.18
C GLN A 425 -16.26 17.59 31.54
N CYS A 426 -16.51 17.80 30.25
CA CYS A 426 -17.58 17.12 29.51
C CYS A 426 -17.25 15.64 29.20
N ALA A 427 -15.97 15.25 29.21
CA ALA A 427 -15.56 13.87 28.97
C ALA A 427 -15.81 12.92 30.16
N GLY A 428 -16.14 13.46 31.35
CA GLY A 428 -16.34 12.68 32.57
C GLY A 428 -17.79 12.38 32.96
N GLU A 429 -18.78 13.08 32.40
CA GLU A 429 -20.18 12.97 32.82
C GLU A 429 -21.14 12.83 31.61
N ASN A 430 -22.01 11.81 31.64
CA ASN A 430 -22.97 11.46 30.58
C ASN A 430 -24.12 12.47 30.37
N SER A 431 -23.93 13.75 30.69
CA SER A 431 -24.97 14.78 30.52
C SER A 431 -24.37 16.12 30.07
N CYS A 432 -24.12 16.25 28.77
CA CYS A 432 -23.94 17.54 28.10
C CYS A 432 -24.83 17.60 26.86
N SER A 433 -26.14 17.66 27.07
CA SER A 433 -27.14 17.76 25.99
C SER A 433 -27.42 19.19 25.50
N SER A 434 -26.75 20.22 26.05
CA SER A 434 -26.74 21.56 25.43
C SER A 434 -25.61 22.43 25.98
N LEU A 435 -24.60 22.72 25.16
CA LEU A 435 -23.70 23.85 25.35
C LEU A 435 -24.21 25.02 24.50
N THR A 436 -24.61 26.12 25.15
CA THR A 436 -24.87 27.42 24.52
C THR A 436 -23.68 28.35 24.66
#